data_AF-A0A0L0F915-F1
#
_entry.id   AF-A0A0L0F915-F1
#
_cell.length_a   1.000
_cell.length_b   1.000
_cell.length_c   1.000
_cell.angle_alpha   90.00
_cell.angle_beta   90.00
_cell.angle_gamma   90.00
#
_symmetry.space_group_name_H-M   'P 1'
#
loop_
_entity.id
_entity.type
_entity.pdbx_description
1 polymer ?
#
loop_
_entity_poly.entity_id
_entity_poly.type
_entity_poly.pdbx_seq_one_letter_code
_entity_poly.pdbx_strand_id
1 'polypeptide(L)'
;MATHACILNHLALGFGDYITAGTQSYQRNVSNIRVDKEEYQARREIAGDNFYVGVNDLTVGALGDGRVDNVDRMVNDLEKRIEKRQKMSRRRAFDEDGDINYINERNMRFNQKAERYYGKHTQEIKDSLERGTAL
;
A
#
# COMPACT_ATOMS: atom_id res chain seq x y z
N MET A 1 -31.31 -10.96 -15.09
CA MET A 1 -30.64 -9.64 -15.08
C MET A 1 -29.38 -9.76 -14.25
N ALA A 2 -28.24 -9.96 -14.90
CA ALA A 2 -26.95 -10.08 -14.24
C ALA A 2 -26.53 -8.69 -13.74
N THR A 3 -26.79 -8.42 -12.46
CA THR A 3 -26.27 -7.24 -11.77
C THR A 3 -24.75 -7.33 -11.74
N HIS A 4 -24.12 -6.70 -12.73
CA HIS A 4 -22.96 -5.81 -12.61
C HIS A 4 -22.10 -5.98 -11.35
N ALA A 5 -21.58 -7.19 -11.12
CA ALA A 5 -20.40 -7.36 -10.30
C ALA A 5 -19.24 -6.82 -11.13
N CYS A 6 -19.02 -5.51 -11.00
CA CYS A 6 -17.75 -4.88 -11.31
C CYS A 6 -16.72 -5.56 -10.39
N ILE A 7 -16.23 -6.72 -10.83
CA ILE A 7 -14.97 -7.27 -10.38
C ILE A 7 -13.96 -6.23 -10.86
N LEU A 8 -13.68 -5.25 -9.99
CA LEU A 8 -12.61 -4.29 -10.16
C LEU A 8 -11.36 -5.11 -10.32
N ASN A 9 -11.04 -5.35 -11.58
CA ASN A 9 -9.83 -5.96 -12.05
C ASN A 9 -8.73 -5.00 -11.59
N HIS A 10 -8.13 -5.27 -10.44
CA HIS A 10 -7.02 -4.49 -9.90
C HIS A 10 -5.77 -4.77 -10.74
N LEU A 11 -5.82 -4.49 -12.05
CA LEU A 11 -4.63 -4.07 -12.77
C LEU A 11 -4.12 -2.88 -11.96
N ALA A 12 -2.93 -3.03 -11.38
CA ALA A 12 -2.27 -1.97 -10.67
C ALA A 12 -1.95 -0.86 -11.68
N LEU A 13 -2.94 0.00 -11.94
CA LEU A 13 -2.74 1.31 -12.53
C LEU A 13 -1.61 1.97 -11.73
N GLY A 14 -0.67 2.58 -12.45
CA GLY A 14 0.50 3.22 -11.84
C GLY A 14 0.12 4.19 -10.72
N PHE A 15 1.09 4.53 -9.88
CA PHE A 15 0.86 5.50 -8.81
C PHE A 15 0.31 6.82 -9.39
N GLY A 16 -0.88 7.22 -8.96
CA GLY A 16 -1.51 8.50 -9.31
C GLY A 16 -1.26 9.53 -8.21
N ASP A 17 -2.05 9.45 -7.15
CA ASP A 17 -1.96 10.32 -5.98
C ASP A 17 -2.07 9.55 -4.65
N TYR A 18 -1.74 10.22 -3.56
CA TYR A 18 -1.80 9.61 -2.22
C TYR A 18 -3.24 9.39 -1.74
N ILE A 19 -4.21 10.16 -2.23
CA ILE A 19 -5.63 9.99 -1.87
C ILE A 19 -6.16 8.69 -2.46
N THR A 20 -5.98 8.43 -3.76
CA THR A 20 -6.42 7.17 -4.38
C THR A 20 -5.67 5.97 -3.82
N ALA A 21 -4.36 6.08 -3.58
CA ALA A 21 -3.60 5.01 -2.94
C ALA A 21 -4.11 4.72 -1.51
N GLY A 22 -4.46 5.79 -0.78
CA GLY A 22 -5.02 5.72 0.57
C GLY A 22 -6.40 5.07 0.59
N THR A 23 -7.32 5.47 -0.31
CA THR A 23 -8.66 4.90 -0.41
C THR A 23 -8.62 3.43 -0.81
N GLN A 24 -7.77 3.06 -1.77
CA GLN A 24 -7.58 1.65 -2.16
C GLN A 24 -7.04 0.79 -1.01
N SER A 25 -6.07 1.31 -0.24
CA SER A 25 -5.56 0.64 0.95
C SER A 25 -6.65 0.47 2.00
N TYR A 26 -7.43 1.53 2.25
CA TYR A 26 -8.54 1.51 3.21
C TYR A 26 -9.60 0.49 2.81
N GLN A 27 -10.10 0.51 1.57
CA GLN A 27 -11.10 -0.44 1.08
C GLN A 27 -10.63 -1.90 1.24
N ARG A 28 -9.36 -2.17 0.91
CA ARG A 28 -8.76 -3.49 1.09
C ARG A 28 -8.65 -3.90 2.56
N ASN A 29 -8.33 -2.97 3.45
CA ASN A 29 -8.23 -3.28 4.88
C ASN A 29 -9.63 -3.52 5.46
N VAL A 30 -10.62 -2.70 5.09
CA VAL A 30 -12.02 -2.87 5.50
C VAL A 30 -12.59 -4.21 5.03
N SER A 31 -12.29 -4.65 3.81
CA SER A 31 -12.73 -5.97 3.33
C SER A 31 -12.12 -7.14 4.09
N ASN A 32 -10.96 -6.94 4.74
CA ASN A 32 -10.25 -7.99 5.49
C ASN A 32 -10.63 -8.04 6.98
N ILE A 33 -11.25 -6.99 7.52
CA ILE A 33 -11.67 -6.95 8.92
C ILE A 33 -12.85 -7.89 9.11
N ARG A 34 -12.74 -8.81 10.08
CA ARG A 34 -13.83 -9.69 10.49
C ARG A 34 -14.52 -9.10 11.72
N VAL A 35 -15.82 -8.88 11.62
CA VAL A 35 -16.65 -8.35 12.71
C VAL A 35 -17.31 -9.49 13.47
N ASP A 36 -17.15 -9.51 14.79
CA ASP A 36 -17.88 -10.40 15.68
C ASP A 36 -19.30 -9.86 15.89
N LYS A 37 -20.29 -10.56 15.35
CA LYS A 37 -21.69 -10.14 15.39
C LYS A 37 -22.32 -10.34 16.77
N GLU A 38 -21.86 -11.32 17.53
CA GLU A 38 -22.41 -11.64 18.85
C GLU A 38 -22.00 -10.57 19.85
N GLU A 39 -20.71 -10.22 19.88
CA GLU A 39 -20.21 -9.12 20.72
C GLU A 39 -20.87 -7.78 20.36
N TYR A 40 -21.10 -7.54 19.07
CA TYR A 40 -21.79 -6.35 18.60
C TYR A 40 -23.24 -6.28 19.11
N GLN A 41 -23.99 -7.39 19.04
CA GLN A 41 -25.38 -7.45 19.52
C GLN A 41 -25.44 -7.27 21.04
N ALA A 42 -24.57 -7.94 21.79
CA ALA A 42 -24.51 -7.79 23.26
C ALA A 42 -24.21 -6.34 23.66
N ARG A 43 -23.25 -5.68 22.99
CA ARG A 43 -22.96 -4.24 23.24
C ARG A 43 -24.13 -3.34 22.86
N ARG A 44 -24.87 -3.67 21.79
CA ARG A 44 -26.07 -2.93 21.36
C ARG A 44 -27.18 -3.02 22.41
N GLU A 45 -27.41 -4.18 23.01
CA GLU A 45 -28.41 -4.35 24.05
C GLU A 45 -28.05 -3.58 25.33
N ILE A 46 -26.77 -3.57 25.72
CA ILE A 46 -26.30 -2.83 26.90
C ILE A 46 -26.45 -1.31 26.71
N ALA A 47 -26.13 -0.80 25.52
CA ALA A 47 -26.17 0.62 25.24
C ALA A 47 -27.57 1.15 24.87
N GLY A 48 -28.47 0.28 24.37
CA GLY A 48 -29.84 0.63 24.00
C GLY A 48 -29.88 1.77 22.97
N ASP A 49 -30.66 2.81 23.28
CA ASP A 49 -30.83 3.98 22.40
C ASP A 49 -29.54 4.80 22.25
N ASN A 50 -28.63 4.74 23.23
CA ASN A 50 -27.34 5.43 23.20
C ASN A 50 -26.30 4.72 22.32
N PHE A 51 -26.64 3.60 21.69
CA PHE A 51 -25.73 2.88 20.80
C PHE A 51 -25.43 3.66 19.51
N TYR A 52 -26.41 4.43 19.02
CA TYR A 52 -26.26 5.26 17.83
C TYR A 52 -26.02 6.72 18.22
N VAL A 53 -24.74 7.05 18.34
CA VAL A 53 -24.28 8.33 18.87
C VAL A 53 -24.35 9.42 17.79
N GLY A 54 -24.97 10.56 18.13
CA GLY A 54 -24.96 11.76 17.28
C GLY A 54 -23.68 12.59 17.47
N VAL A 55 -23.42 13.56 16.59
CA VAL A 55 -22.20 14.40 16.65
C VAL A 55 -22.04 15.14 17.99
N ASN A 56 -23.14 15.44 18.68
CA ASN A 56 -23.17 16.21 19.93
C ASN A 56 -23.35 15.36 21.19
N ASP A 57 -23.33 14.03 21.08
CA ASP A 57 -23.55 13.15 22.23
C ASP A 57 -22.23 12.80 22.94
N LEU A 58 -22.22 12.84 24.28
CA LEU A 58 -21.01 12.75 25.12
C LEU A 58 -20.59 11.30 25.42
N THR A 59 -21.37 10.32 24.98
CA THR A 59 -21.18 8.89 25.27
C THR A 59 -19.85 8.33 24.75
N VAL A 60 -19.26 8.91 23.70
CA VAL A 60 -17.97 8.44 23.12
C VAL A 60 -16.80 8.59 24.09
N GLY A 61 -16.76 9.67 24.87
CA GLY A 61 -15.66 9.95 25.81
C GLY A 61 -15.68 9.04 27.05
N ALA A 62 -16.80 8.37 27.31
CA ALA A 62 -16.98 7.45 28.44
C ALA A 62 -16.73 5.97 28.07
N LEU A 63 -16.43 5.68 26.80
CA LEU A 63 -15.96 4.36 26.40
C LEU A 63 -14.59 4.12 27.03
N GLY A 64 -14.57 3.35 28.12
CA GLY A 64 -13.34 2.94 28.77
C GLY A 64 -12.42 2.14 27.85
N ASP A 65 -11.25 1.78 28.37
CA ASP A 65 -10.25 1.03 27.61
C ASP A 65 -10.86 -0.26 27.03
N GLY A 66 -10.62 -0.47 25.73
CA GLY A 66 -11.10 -1.66 25.04
C GLY A 66 -10.59 -2.94 25.70
N ARG A 67 -11.34 -4.04 25.55
CA ARG A 67 -10.88 -5.37 25.99
C ARG A 67 -9.49 -5.65 25.43
N VAL A 68 -8.60 -6.23 26.25
CA VAL A 68 -7.21 -6.54 25.87
C VAL A 68 -7.15 -7.33 24.56
N ASP A 69 -8.01 -8.32 24.39
CA ASP A 69 -8.11 -9.12 23.16
C ASP A 69 -8.35 -8.28 21.89
N ASN A 70 -9.12 -7.20 21.99
CA ASN A 70 -9.42 -6.31 20.87
C ASN A 70 -8.23 -5.40 20.55
N VAL A 71 -7.48 -4.98 21.57
CA VAL A 71 -6.22 -4.25 21.41
C VAL A 71 -5.20 -5.13 20.70
N ASP A 72 -5.05 -6.39 21.13
CA ASP A 72 -4.12 -7.34 20.50
C ASP A 72 -4.47 -7.60 19.03
N ARG A 73 -5.77 -7.75 18.70
CA ARG A 73 -6.23 -7.88 17.31
C ARG A 73 -5.86 -6.65 16.48
N MET A 74 -6.02 -5.45 17.04
CA MET A 74 -5.64 -4.20 16.37
C MET A 74 -4.13 -4.12 16.13
N VAL A 75 -3.31 -4.43 17.13
CA VAL A 75 -1.84 -4.41 17.03
C VAL A 75 -1.37 -5.38 15.94
N ASN A 76 -1.87 -6.63 15.95
CA ASN A 76 -1.54 -7.62 14.93
C ASN A 76 -1.90 -7.16 13.50
N ASP A 77 -3.01 -6.44 13.32
CA ASP A 77 -3.38 -5.88 12.01
C ASP A 77 -2.45 -4.72 11.60
N LEU A 78 -2.06 -3.86 12.54
CA LEU A 78 -1.09 -2.79 12.30
C LEU A 78 0.28 -3.34 11.87
N GLU A 79 0.76 -4.38 12.52
CA GLU A 79 2.02 -5.04 12.16
C GLU A 79 1.99 -5.60 10.73
N LYS A 80 0.90 -6.29 10.36
CA LYS A 80 0.69 -6.78 8.99
C LYS A 80 0.67 -5.65 7.97
N ARG A 81 0.04 -4.51 8.30
CA ARG A 81 0.03 -3.30 7.45
C ARG A 81 1.44 -2.72 7.28
N ILE A 82 2.23 -2.68 8.35
CA ILE A 82 3.63 -2.21 8.33
C ILE A 82 4.48 -3.12 7.45
N GLU A 83 4.41 -4.44 7.65
CA GLU A 83 5.14 -5.43 6.86
C GLU A 83 4.82 -5.31 5.36
N LYS A 84 3.52 -5.16 5.03
CA LYS A 84 3.08 -4.96 3.65
C LYS A 84 3.64 -3.66 3.05
N ARG A 85 3.69 -2.58 3.84
CA ARG A 85 4.27 -1.29 3.41
C ARG A 85 5.77 -1.42 3.15
N GLN A 86 6.51 -2.15 3.98
CA GLN A 86 7.94 -2.41 3.79
C GLN A 86 8.21 -3.16 2.49
N LYS A 87 7.33 -4.12 2.12
CA LYS A 87 7.45 -4.92 0.89
C LYS A 87 6.97 -4.21 -0.40
N MET A 88 6.45 -2.97 -0.31
CA MET A 88 5.99 -2.22 -1.50
C MET A 88 7.11 -1.92 -2.48
N SER A 89 8.32 -1.60 -1.98
CA SER A 89 9.50 -1.44 -2.81
C SER A 89 10.23 -2.78 -2.88
N ARG A 90 9.99 -3.54 -3.97
CA ARG A 90 10.64 -4.84 -4.17
C ARG A 90 12.05 -4.64 -4.72
N ARG A 91 13.04 -5.27 -4.08
CA ARG A 91 14.41 -5.34 -4.62
C ARG A 91 14.40 -6.16 -5.91
N ARG A 92 15.00 -5.61 -6.98
CA ARG A 92 15.26 -6.36 -8.21
C ARG A 92 16.50 -7.22 -8.01
N ALA A 93 16.54 -8.42 -8.60
CA ALA A 93 17.72 -9.27 -8.58
C ALA A 93 18.91 -8.50 -9.17
N PHE A 94 20.08 -8.68 -8.56
CA PHE A 94 21.33 -8.15 -9.12
C PHE A 94 21.78 -9.10 -10.23
N ASP A 95 22.16 -8.52 -11.36
CA ASP A 95 22.71 -9.25 -12.49
C ASP A 95 24.24 -9.15 -12.41
N GLU A 96 24.91 -10.28 -12.18
CA GLU A 96 26.37 -10.33 -12.00
C GLU A 96 27.13 -10.20 -13.32
N ASP A 97 26.48 -10.52 -14.45
CA ASP A 97 27.07 -10.49 -15.78
C ASP A 97 26.82 -9.15 -16.52
N GLY A 98 26.09 -8.22 -15.89
CA GLY A 98 25.75 -6.93 -16.48
C GLY A 98 26.91 -5.92 -16.44
N ASP A 99 26.98 -5.04 -17.44
CA ASP A 99 28.00 -4.00 -17.51
C ASP A 99 27.93 -3.03 -16.32
N ILE A 100 29.02 -2.97 -15.55
CA ILE A 100 29.13 -2.13 -14.36
C ILE A 100 29.52 -0.72 -14.77
N ASN A 101 28.54 0.17 -14.86
CA ASN A 101 28.73 1.60 -15.18
C ASN A 101 28.90 2.51 -13.94
N TYR A 102 29.15 1.94 -12.76
CA TYR A 102 29.17 2.68 -11.49
C TYR A 102 30.34 2.26 -10.59
N ILE A 103 30.78 3.18 -9.74
CA ILE A 103 31.87 2.94 -8.76
C ILE A 103 31.30 2.65 -7.35
N ASN A 104 30.11 3.18 -7.02
CA ASN A 104 29.50 3.00 -5.70
C ASN A 104 27.98 2.78 -5.79
N GLU A 105 27.35 2.32 -4.69
CA GLU A 105 25.90 2.01 -4.68
C GLU A 105 25.02 3.25 -4.92
N ARG A 106 25.43 4.43 -4.42
CA ARG A 106 24.68 5.66 -4.65
C ARG A 106 24.69 6.07 -6.14
N ASN A 107 25.83 5.89 -6.79
CA ASN A 107 26.04 6.11 -8.22
C ASN A 107 25.23 5.08 -9.03
N MET A 108 25.24 3.80 -8.65
CA MET A 108 24.37 2.78 -9.27
C MET A 108 22.90 3.21 -9.27
N ARG A 109 22.37 3.65 -8.12
CA ARG A 109 20.98 4.12 -8.00
C ARG A 109 20.72 5.39 -8.82
N PHE A 110 21.71 6.26 -8.96
CA PHE A 110 21.62 7.45 -9.80
C PHE A 110 21.61 7.08 -11.29
N ASN A 111 22.51 6.22 -11.75
CA ASN A 111 22.54 5.71 -13.12
C ASN A 111 21.24 4.98 -13.47
N GLN A 112 20.72 4.13 -12.57
CA GLN A 112 19.40 3.50 -12.74
C GLN A 112 18.28 4.54 -12.82
N LYS A 113 18.38 5.67 -12.11
CA LYS A 113 17.42 6.77 -12.23
C LYS A 113 17.55 7.44 -13.60
N ALA A 114 18.77 7.81 -14.01
CA ALA A 114 19.03 8.40 -15.31
C ALA A 114 18.51 7.52 -16.44
N GLU A 115 18.74 6.20 -16.35
CA GLU A 115 18.26 5.21 -17.32
C GLU A 115 16.74 5.23 -17.47
N ARG A 116 16.00 5.28 -16.36
CA ARG A 116 14.52 5.30 -16.39
C ARG A 116 13.95 6.52 -17.11
N TYR A 117 14.61 7.67 -17.05
CA TYR A 117 14.13 8.91 -17.68
C TYR A 117 14.69 9.12 -19.09
N TYR A 118 16.00 8.90 -19.25
CA TYR A 118 16.73 9.24 -20.47
C TYR A 118 17.02 8.04 -21.36
N GLY A 119 16.96 6.79 -20.86
CA GLY A 119 17.31 5.61 -21.65
C GLY A 119 16.49 5.48 -22.94
N LYS A 120 15.22 5.91 -22.92
CA LYS A 120 14.38 5.96 -24.14
C LYS A 120 14.89 6.95 -25.19
N HIS A 121 15.57 8.01 -24.76
CA HIS A 121 16.06 9.10 -25.62
C HIS A 121 17.54 8.93 -25.99
N THR A 122 18.32 8.20 -25.20
CA THR A 122 19.77 8.03 -25.39
C THR A 122 20.16 6.67 -25.95
N GLN A 123 19.18 5.88 -26.40
CA GLN A 123 19.42 4.52 -26.91
C GLN A 123 20.37 4.52 -28.13
N GLU A 124 20.15 5.43 -29.09
CA GLU A 124 21.04 5.56 -30.26
C GLU A 124 22.48 5.89 -29.87
N ILE A 125 22.66 6.79 -28.89
CA ILE A 125 23.98 7.19 -28.40
C ILE A 125 24.68 6.01 -27.71
N LYS A 126 23.94 5.20 -26.94
CA LYS A 126 24.49 4.00 -26.30
C LYS A 126 24.94 2.96 -27.33
N ASP A 127 24.10 2.66 -28.30
CA ASP A 127 24.43 1.69 -29.33
C ASP A 127 25.63 2.16 -30.15
N SER A 128 25.74 3.47 -30.41
CA SER A 128 26.90 4.10 -31.06
C SER A 128 28.18 3.96 -30.23
N LEU A 129 28.11 4.14 -28.91
CA LEU A 129 29.24 3.92 -27.99
C LEU A 129 29.67 2.45 -27.95
N GLU A 130 28.73 1.51 -27.90
CA GLU A 130 29.01 0.07 -27.94
C GLU A 130 29.61 -0.37 -29.28
N ARG A 131 29.20 0.28 -30.38
CA ARG A 131 29.77 0.08 -31.73
C ARG A 131 31.11 0.80 -31.94
N GLY A 132 31.52 1.70 -31.04
CA GLY A 132 32.76 2.48 -31.16
C GLY A 132 32.73 3.57 -32.25
N THR A 133 31.53 3.98 -32.71
CA THR A 133 31.37 4.96 -33.79
C THR A 133 30.54 6.15 -33.33
N ALA A 134 31.00 7.39 -33.56
CA ALA A 134 30.20 8.59 -33.36
C ALA A 134 29.42 8.90 -34.64
N LEU A 135 28.12 8.58 -34.65
CA LEU A 135 27.16 9.02 -35.66
C LEU A 135 26.08 9.85 -34.97
#